data_AF-A0A2K1JH58-F1
#
_entry.id   AF-A0A2K1JH58-F1
#
_cell.length_a   1.000
_cell.length_b   1.000
_cell.length_c   1.000
_cell.angle_alpha   90.00
_cell.angle_beta   90.00
_cell.angle_gamma   90.00
#
_symmetry.space_group_name_H-M   'P 1'
#
loop_
_entity.id
_entity.type
_entity.pdbx_description
1 polymer ?
#
loop_
_entity_poly.entity_id
_entity_poly.type
_entity_poly.pdbx_seq_one_letter_code
_entity_poly.pdbx_strand_id
1 'polypeptide(L)' 'FSKATNLQATKRLELLYIDLCKSFLLPSLEGSKYFLVILDDYSHYIWIFFFLKKLDVFEKFKVFKNMLELHIQIKI' A
#
# COMPACT_ATOMS: atom_id res chain seq x y z
N PHE A 1 -9.04 10.16 7.03
CA PHE A 1 -9.39 9.10 8.01
C PHE A 1 -10.88 8.85 7.94
N SER A 2 -11.33 7.96 7.05
CA SER A 2 -12.74 7.55 6.97
C SER A 2 -13.07 6.61 8.13
N LYS A 3 -14.29 6.76 8.67
CA LYS A 3 -14.89 5.98 9.74
C LYS A 3 -14.52 4.50 9.68
N ALA A 4 -13.97 3.97 10.77
CA ALA A 4 -13.87 2.54 10.99
C ALA A 4 -15.28 1.95 11.12
N THR A 5 -15.75 1.28 10.07
CA THR A 5 -16.63 0.13 10.26
C THR A 5 -15.87 -0.86 11.14
N ASN A 6 -16.50 -1.35 12.24
CA ASN A 6 -15.94 -2.35 13.16
C ASN A 6 -15.74 -3.72 12.47
N LEU A 7 -14.92 -3.76 11.43
CA LEU A 7 -14.51 -4.95 10.72
C LEU A 7 -13.02 -5.12 11.02
N GLN A 8 -12.71 -5.90 12.05
CA GLN A 8 -11.35 -6.36 12.31
C GLN A 8 -11.10 -7.62 11.48
N ALA A 9 -9.99 -7.65 10.76
CA ALA A 9 -9.54 -8.84 10.07
C ALA A 9 -9.17 -9.93 11.09
N THR A 10 -9.53 -11.17 10.76
CA THR A 10 -9.20 -12.36 11.56
C THR A 10 -8.09 -13.19 10.92
N LYS A 11 -7.74 -12.90 9.67
CA LYS A 11 -6.71 -13.57 8.89
C LYS A 11 -5.85 -12.55 8.13
N ARG A 12 -4.61 -12.94 7.84
CA ARG A 12 -3.68 -12.14 7.00
C ARG A 12 -4.31 -11.85 5.65
N LEU A 13 -4.16 -10.62 5.17
CA LEU A 13 -4.62 -10.14 3.86
C LEU A 13 -6.14 -10.17 3.66
N GLU A 14 -6.92 -10.33 4.72
CA GLU A 14 -8.39 -10.27 4.67
C GLU A 14 -8.89 -8.84 4.47
N LEU A 15 -8.18 -7.86 5.04
CA LEU A 15 -8.49 -6.44 4.91
C LEU A 15 -7.20 -5.63 4.74
N LEU A 16 -7.12 -4.91 3.63
CA LEU A 16 -6.01 -4.01 3.32
C LEU A 16 -6.52 -2.56 3.28
N TYR A 17 -5.90 -1.70 4.07
CA TYR A 17 -6.07 -0.26 3.97
C TYR A 17 -5.02 0.30 3.02
N ILE A 18 -5.48 0.97 1.96
CA ILE A 18 -4.61 1.52 0.92
C ILE A 18 -4.82 3.03 0.85
N ASP A 19 -3.73 3.78 0.94
CA ASP A 19 -3.76 5.24 0.78
C ASP A 19 -2.65 5.72 -0.16
N LEU A 20 -3.00 6.73 -0.96
CA LEU A 20 -2.09 7.39 -1.87
C LEU A 20 -1.75 8.77 -1.30
N CYS A 21 -0.56 8.87 -0.74
CA CYS A 21 -0.08 10.10 -0.13
C CYS A 21 0.81 10.89 -1.10
N LYS A 22 0.83 12.21 -0.91
CA LYS A 22 1.75 13.13 -1.57
C LYS A 22 2.69 13.69 -0.52
N SER A 23 3.99 13.75 -0.81
CA SER A 23 4.93 14.39 0.11
C SER A 23 4.64 15.89 0.17
N PHE A 24 4.43 16.41 1.39
CA PHE A 24 3.98 17.77 1.62
C PHE A 24 5.10 18.82 1.63
N LEU A 25 6.32 18.46 2.05
CA LEU A 25 7.34 19.45 2.40
C LEU A 25 8.66 19.32 1.64
N LEU A 26 9.08 18.10 1.30
CA LEU A 26 10.24 17.88 0.42
C LEU A 26 9.98 16.63 -0.43
N PRO A 27 10.51 16.56 -1.66
CA PRO A 27 10.72 15.25 -2.26
C PRO A 27 11.43 14.35 -1.24
N SER A 28 11.04 13.07 -1.17
CA SER A 28 11.81 12.09 -0.39
C SER A 28 13.30 12.13 -0.77
N LEU A 29 14.18 11.43 -0.05
CA LEU A 29 15.63 11.38 -0.31
C LEU A 29 16.01 11.24 -1.81
N GLU A 30 15.15 10.60 -2.62
CA GLU A 30 15.32 10.39 -4.07
C GLU A 30 14.39 11.20 -4.99
N GLY A 31 13.78 12.31 -4.56
CA GLY A 31 12.94 13.11 -5.46
C GLY A 31 11.47 12.70 -5.52
N SER A 32 11.08 11.55 -4.95
CA SER A 32 9.69 11.05 -5.02
C SER A 32 8.68 12.02 -4.41
N LYS A 33 7.60 12.25 -5.14
CA LYS A 33 6.52 13.20 -4.80
C LYS A 33 5.30 12.50 -4.24
N TYR A 34 5.17 11.21 -4.50
CA TYR A 34 4.04 10.38 -4.10
C TYR A 34 4.55 9.11 -3.43
N PHE A 35 3.73 8.57 -2.53
CA PHE A 35 3.95 7.24 -1.99
C PHE A 35 2.62 6.53 -1.77
N LEU A 36 2.60 5.24 -2.07
CA LEU A 36 1.48 4.35 -1.81
C LEU A 36 1.76 3.61 -0.50
N VAL A 37 0.85 3.72 0.45
CA VAL A 37 0.88 2.98 1.73
C VAL A 37 -0.18 1.91 1.67
N ILE A 38 0.22 0.67 1.96
CA ILE A 38 -0.69 -0.46 2.09
C ILE A 38 -0.48 -1.06 3.47
N LEU A 39 -1.53 -1.13 4.27
CA LEU A 39 -1.53 -1.69 5.62
C LEU A 39 -2.42 -2.92 5.65
N ASP A 40 -1.88 -4.06 6.09
CA ASP A 40 -2.68 -5.22 6.46
C ASP A 40 -3.27 -5.06 7.87
N ASP A 41 -4.59 -5.14 7.99
CA ASP A 41 -5.28 -4.92 9.26
C ASP A 41 -4.91 -5.98 10.31
N TYR A 42 -4.78 -7.24 9.90
CA TYR A 42 -4.52 -8.36 10.81
C TYR A 42 -3.07 -8.40 11.31
N SER A 43 -2.09 -8.33 10.41
CA SER A 43 -0.67 -8.43 10.79
C SER A 43 -0.02 -7.09 11.14
N HIS A 44 -0.72 -5.97 10.86
CA HIS A 44 -0.17 -4.62 10.90
C HIS A 44 1.08 -4.44 10.02
N TYR A 45 1.29 -5.32 9.04
CA TYR A 45 2.39 -5.19 8.10
C TYR A 45 2.11 -4.04 7.13
N ILE A 46 3.14 -3.19 6.90
CA ILE A 46 3.03 -2.01 6.06
C ILE A 46 3.99 -2.13 4.88
N TRP A 47 3.46 -1.94 3.66
CA TRP A 47 4.25 -1.73 2.45
C TRP A 47 4.19 -0.26 2.05
N ILE A 48 5.36 0.31 1.73
CA ILE A 48 5.48 1.69 1.25
C ILE A 48 6.21 1.70 -0.08
N PHE A 49 5.57 2.27 -1.11
CA PHE A 49 6.16 2.40 -2.45
C PHE A 49 6.28 3.86 -2.84
N PHE A 50 7.50 4.33 -3.12
CA PHE A 50 7.78 5.71 -3.56
C PHE A 50 7.78 5.84 -5.08
N PHE A 51 7.28 6.97 -5.59
CA PHE A 51 7.29 7.28 -7.02
C PHE A 51 7.14 8.78 -7.34
N LEU A 52 7.48 9.15 -8.58
CA LEU A 52 7.56 10.54 -9.03
C LEU A 52 6.26 11.08 -9.60
N LYS A 53 5.53 10.29 -10.40
CA LYS A 53 4.28 10.72 -11.05
C LYS A 53 3.10 9.96 -10.45
N LYS A 54 2.00 10.67 -10.19
CA LYS A 54 0.77 10.07 -9.63
C LYS A 54 0.29 8.84 -10.43
N LEU A 55 0.47 8.85 -11.75
CA LEU A 55 0.08 7.76 -12.65
C LEU A 55 0.85 6.46 -12.42
N ASP A 56 2.05 6.53 -11.84
CA ASP A 56 2.89 5.36 -11.58
C ASP A 56 2.32 4.46 -10.48
N VAL A 57 1.28 4.92 -9.75
CA VAL A 57 0.62 4.15 -8.69
C VAL A 57 0.11 2.79 -9.17
N PHE A 58 -0.36 2.72 -10.42
CA PHE A 58 -0.88 1.47 -10.99
C PHE A 58 0.24 0.44 -11.16
N GLU A 59 1.42 0.86 -11.60
CA GLU A 59 2.58 -0.03 -11.73
C GLU A 59 3.08 -0.49 -10.35
N LYS A 60 3.06 0.39 -9.34
CA LYS A 60 3.40 -0.01 -7.96
C LYS A 60 2.39 -1.00 -7.39
N PHE A 61 1.11 -0.84 -7.70
CA PHE A 61 0.08 -1.80 -7.31
C PHE A 61 0.28 -3.17 -7.97
N LYS A 62 0.68 -3.24 -9.25
CA LYS A 62 1.04 -4.52 -9.89
C LYS A 62 2.22 -5.20 -9.21
N VAL A 63 3.26 -4.44 -8.84
CA VAL A 63 4.41 -4.97 -8.09
C VAL A 63 3.94 -5.55 -6.76
N PHE A 64 3.09 -4.83 -6.04
CA PHE A 64 2.48 -5.32 -4.80
C PHE A 64 1.71 -6.61 -5.00
N LYS A 65 0.81 -6.66 -6.00
CA LYS A 65 0.05 -7.87 -6.35
C LYS A 65 0.96 -9.06 -6.64
N ASN A 66 1.95 -8.90 -7.52
CA ASN A 66 2.88 -9.96 -7.88
C ASN A 66 3.70 -10.44 -6.66
N MET A 67 4.05 -9.52 -5.75
CA MET A 67 4.74 -9.85 -4.52
C MET A 67 3.90 -10.75 -3.61
N LEU A 68 2.60 -10.46 -3.48
CA LEU A 68 1.66 -11.28 -2.71
C LEU A 68 1.43 -12.65 -3.37
N GLU A 69 1.27 -12.69 -4.69
CA GLU A 69 1.11 -13.95 -5.44
C GLU A 69 2.33 -14.86 -5.31
N LEU A 70 3.54 -14.30 -5.37
CA LEU A 70 4.80 -15.06 -5.31
C LEU A 70 5.15 -15.54 -3.91
N HIS A 71 5.04 -14.67 -2.91
CA HIS A 71 5.52 -14.98 -1.55
C HIS A 71 4.48 -15.69 -0.69
N ILE A 72 3.19 -15.53 -1.01
CA ILE A 72 2.09 -15.95 -0.13
C ILE A 72 1.17 -16.96 -0.86
N GLN A 73 1.43 -17.26 -2.14
CA GLN A 73 0.65 -18.20 -2.97
C GLN A 73 -0.86 -17.87 -3.04
N ILE A 74 -1.22 -16.59 -2.87
CA ILE A 74 -2.62 -16.12 -2.94
C ILE A 74 -2.80 -15.36 -4.25
N LYS A 75 -3.78 -15.78 -5.07
CA LYS A 75 -4.18 -15.07 -6.30
C LYS A 75 -5.16 -13.96 -5.94
N ILE A 76 -4.79 -12.71 -6.22
CA ILE A 76 -5.57 -11.50 -5.88
C ILE A 76 -6.19 -10.90 -7.14
#